data_AF-A0A452HZ02-F1
#
_entry.id   AF-A0A452HZ02-F1
#
_cell.length_a   1.000
_cell.length_b   1.000
_cell.length_c   1.000
_cell.angle_alpha   90.00
_cell.angle_beta   90.00
_cell.angle_gamma   90.00
#
_symmetry.space_group_name_H-M   'P 1'
#
loop_
_entity.id
_entity.type
_entity.pdbx_description
1 polymer ?
#
loop_
_entity_poly.entity_id
_entity_poly.type
_entity_poly.pdbx_seq_one_letter_code
_entity_poly.pdbx_strand_id
1 'polypeptide(L)'
;MQTSAADSLILSFGAGFDSLYFRLKAVGLLSCTVVYEVDFPSVTSRKAALIKGTKDLAMVVGGVGRGESGAMSFAVEDYKLLGVDLSDLSKLEQALKEAGLDPEFPTMLLAEVVLTYMEISRSDALIQWAAQHFSCAQFVVYEQMHPEDPFGHIMQQHFSRLNSVLHTLAQYPNCEAQRRRFLQRGWAKCSVIDMNEFYASFITEDERQRVQALEPFDEYEEWHLKCSHYFILAASKGEELAWSPLISKMPAFSADDPPRVAGSISASVCSIAGLRRYGHHSVLIKPHVVLTTGGFGEQGGRHCRLRDFHVLIRHEDNWRVRSVKMEKSGNTWGGRLFHTVTCVSGSQALAVGGRMSPTNADLGILWLRFPESMTASDPDCVVVELVSPQPAEGLALSRWRHTTTEVMCQGQKYLFIYGGRSAVQPVLGDWYFLHLEEFSCRRIPVGGPVPEGRHSHSACSWDGGALIAGGLGAAGQPLNSVLFLRPTGSGFQWQGVETHPPFIPRYSHTAHVHDGKLLLVGGVWLHSESVPGVTVIDLTTGFSLDYQIDTVSAKTTPFPGGICVP
;
A
#
# COMPACT_ATOMS: atom_id res chain seq x y z
N MET A 1 -30.25 19.20 38.49
CA MET A 1 -29.92 19.01 37.07
C MET A 1 -30.88 17.96 36.55
N GLN A 2 -31.81 18.35 35.67
CA GLN A 2 -32.72 17.40 35.01
C GLN A 2 -31.88 16.42 34.20
N THR A 3 -32.06 15.12 34.43
CA THR A 3 -31.58 14.05 33.54
C THR A 3 -32.28 14.26 32.20
N SER A 4 -31.55 14.68 31.17
CA SER A 4 -32.09 14.66 29.80
C SER A 4 -32.33 13.20 29.43
N ALA A 5 -33.52 12.88 28.92
CA ALA A 5 -33.80 11.56 28.37
C ALA A 5 -32.80 11.26 27.23
N ALA A 6 -32.46 9.99 27.03
CA ALA A 6 -31.64 9.60 25.90
C ALA A 6 -32.42 9.85 24.60
N ASP A 7 -31.76 10.44 23.61
CA ASP A 7 -32.35 10.74 22.30
C ASP A 7 -31.73 9.90 21.17
N SER A 8 -30.70 9.10 21.49
CA SER A 8 -29.97 8.25 20.53
C SER A 8 -29.25 7.08 21.20
N LEU A 9 -28.96 6.04 20.42
CA LEU A 9 -28.27 4.83 20.88
C LEU A 9 -27.03 4.53 20.03
N ILE A 10 -26.00 3.97 20.65
CA ILE A 10 -24.88 3.30 19.96
C ILE A 10 -24.88 1.84 20.39
N LEU A 11 -24.87 0.91 19.44
CA LEU A 11 -24.73 -0.52 19.70
C LEU A 11 -23.50 -1.05 18.94
N SER A 12 -22.46 -1.38 19.69
CA SER A 12 -21.22 -1.95 19.16
C SER A 12 -21.22 -3.47 19.28
N PHE A 13 -21.28 -4.16 18.15
CA PHE A 13 -21.12 -5.61 18.07
C PHE A 13 -19.63 -5.97 18.09
N GLY A 14 -19.27 -7.01 18.84
CA GLY A 14 -17.88 -7.50 18.94
C GLY A 14 -16.93 -6.42 19.47
N ALA A 15 -17.35 -5.67 20.49
CA ALA A 15 -16.65 -4.47 20.95
C ALA A 15 -15.24 -4.74 21.54
N GLY A 16 -14.90 -6.00 21.82
CA GLY A 16 -13.60 -6.39 22.34
C GLY A 16 -13.23 -5.58 23.58
N PHE A 17 -12.08 -4.91 23.55
CA PHE A 17 -11.62 -3.96 24.56
C PHE A 17 -11.61 -2.51 24.05
N ASP A 18 -12.47 -2.19 23.08
CA ASP A 18 -12.59 -0.84 22.55
C ASP A 18 -12.83 0.20 23.66
N SER A 19 -12.27 1.40 23.49
CA SER A 19 -12.30 2.47 24.49
C SER A 19 -13.10 3.71 24.05
N LEU A 20 -13.82 3.63 22.93
CA LEU A 20 -14.61 4.71 22.33
C LEU A 20 -15.58 5.34 23.34
N TYR A 21 -16.34 4.53 24.07
CA TYR A 21 -17.25 5.04 25.11
C TYR A 21 -16.52 5.98 26.08
N PHE A 22 -15.40 5.54 26.67
CA PHE A 22 -14.65 6.32 27.64
C PHE A 22 -14.08 7.60 27.04
N ARG A 23 -13.56 7.53 25.81
CA ARG A 23 -13.02 8.69 25.09
C ARG A 23 -14.10 9.73 24.84
N LEU A 24 -15.28 9.32 24.33
CA LEU A 24 -16.39 10.21 24.03
C LEU A 24 -17.04 10.77 25.31
N LYS A 25 -17.19 9.94 26.36
CA LYS A 25 -17.71 10.36 27.66
C LYS A 25 -16.83 11.44 28.30
N ALA A 26 -15.52 11.26 28.27
CA ALA A 26 -14.56 12.18 28.88
C ALA A 26 -14.60 13.59 28.25
N VAL A 27 -14.97 13.69 26.97
CA VAL A 27 -15.13 14.98 26.26
C VAL A 27 -16.58 15.47 26.20
N GLY A 28 -17.52 14.80 26.89
CA GLY A 28 -18.91 15.25 27.00
C GLY A 28 -19.78 15.02 25.77
N LEU A 29 -19.37 14.15 24.84
CA LEU A 29 -20.09 13.89 23.57
C LEU A 29 -21.23 12.87 23.69
N LEU A 30 -21.47 12.29 24.88
CA LEU A 30 -22.50 11.27 25.11
C LEU A 30 -23.65 11.75 26.01
N SER A 31 -23.88 13.06 26.12
CA SER A 31 -24.87 13.62 27.07
C SER A 31 -26.32 13.15 26.85
N CYS A 32 -26.67 12.75 25.62
CA CYS A 32 -28.01 12.26 25.26
C CYS A 32 -27.95 10.90 24.53
N THR A 33 -26.91 10.10 24.80
CA THR A 33 -26.65 8.85 24.07
C THR A 33 -26.35 7.72 25.05
N VAL A 34 -27.03 6.58 24.89
CA VAL A 34 -26.73 5.34 25.63
C VAL A 34 -25.90 4.43 24.75
N VAL A 35 -24.80 3.91 25.28
CA VAL A 35 -23.90 3.00 24.57
C VAL A 35 -24.09 1.57 25.06
N TYR A 36 -24.36 0.67 24.13
CA TYR A 36 -24.43 -0.77 24.32
C TYR A 36 -23.25 -1.41 23.63
N GLU A 37 -22.53 -2.27 24.35
CA GLU A 37 -21.49 -3.11 23.79
C GLU A 37 -21.84 -4.58 23.98
N VAL A 38 -21.65 -5.36 22.92
CA VAL A 38 -21.91 -6.80 22.94
C VAL A 38 -20.65 -7.54 22.51
N ASP A 39 -20.27 -8.56 23.27
CA ASP A 39 -19.20 -9.49 22.92
C ASP A 39 -19.45 -10.84 23.60
N PHE A 40 -18.60 -11.83 23.35
CA PHE A 40 -18.67 -13.11 24.05
C PHE A 40 -18.61 -12.91 25.58
N PRO A 41 -19.34 -13.75 26.37
CA PRO A 41 -19.36 -13.64 27.83
C PRO A 41 -17.98 -13.60 28.49
N SER A 42 -17.00 -14.32 27.95
CA SER A 42 -15.63 -14.33 28.46
C SER A 42 -14.85 -13.03 28.19
N VAL A 43 -15.17 -12.32 27.11
CA VAL A 43 -14.57 -11.02 26.78
C VAL A 43 -15.18 -9.94 27.66
N THR A 44 -16.51 -9.87 27.72
CA THR A 44 -17.21 -8.86 28.52
C THR A 44 -16.93 -8.98 30.00
N SER A 45 -16.82 -10.19 30.54
CA SER A 45 -16.45 -10.41 31.95
C SER A 45 -15.07 -9.84 32.28
N ARG A 46 -14.09 -10.03 31.38
CA ARG A 46 -12.74 -9.48 31.54
C ARG A 46 -12.74 -7.96 31.41
N LYS A 47 -13.46 -7.40 30.44
CA LYS A 47 -13.60 -5.94 30.27
C LYS A 47 -14.27 -5.31 31.49
N ALA A 48 -15.35 -5.90 32.01
CA ALA A 48 -16.02 -5.46 33.23
C ALA A 48 -15.07 -5.44 34.44
N ALA A 49 -14.24 -6.49 34.60
CA ALA A 49 -13.23 -6.54 35.65
C ALA A 49 -12.19 -5.41 35.52
N LEU A 50 -11.71 -5.12 34.30
CA LEU A 50 -10.80 -3.99 34.05
C LEU A 50 -11.44 -2.64 34.38
N ILE A 51 -12.71 -2.43 34.00
CA ILE A 51 -13.43 -1.19 34.28
C ILE A 51 -13.56 -0.97 35.80
N LYS A 52 -13.98 -2.02 36.52
CA LYS A 52 -14.12 -1.97 37.99
C LYS A 52 -12.76 -1.80 38.69
N GLY A 53 -11.72 -2.46 38.19
CA GLY A 53 -10.38 -2.48 38.79
C GLY A 53 -9.52 -1.24 38.49
N THR A 54 -9.88 -0.42 37.50
CA THR A 54 -9.10 0.74 37.07
C THR A 54 -9.75 2.03 37.54
N LYS A 55 -9.10 2.75 38.46
CA LYS A 55 -9.64 3.98 39.07
C LYS A 55 -10.11 5.01 38.04
N ASP A 56 -9.32 5.27 37.01
CA ASP A 56 -9.64 6.29 36.00
C ASP A 56 -10.87 5.91 35.17
N LEU A 57 -11.01 4.63 34.81
CA LEU A 57 -12.19 4.13 34.10
C LEU A 57 -13.44 4.18 34.97
N ALA A 58 -13.33 3.76 36.23
CA ALA A 58 -14.44 3.83 37.19
C ALA A 58 -14.91 5.28 37.42
N MET A 59 -13.98 6.24 37.45
CA MET A 59 -14.31 7.67 37.57
C MET A 59 -15.06 8.19 36.33
N VAL A 60 -14.63 7.83 35.12
CA VAL A 60 -15.30 8.26 33.87
C VAL A 60 -16.72 7.73 33.77
N VAL A 61 -16.94 6.49 34.21
CA VAL A 61 -18.26 5.84 34.20
C VAL A 61 -19.19 6.43 35.28
N GLY A 62 -18.65 7.04 36.34
CA GLY A 62 -19.42 7.83 37.31
C GLY A 62 -20.36 7.02 38.22
N GLY A 63 -20.18 5.69 38.32
CA GLY A 63 -21.06 4.85 39.14
C GLY A 63 -20.46 3.49 39.53
N VAL A 64 -20.98 2.89 40.60
CA VAL A 64 -20.71 1.49 40.95
C VAL A 64 -21.53 0.63 40.00
N GLY A 65 -20.89 0.09 38.96
CA GLY A 65 -21.56 -0.73 37.95
C GLY A 65 -22.46 -1.79 38.58
N ARG A 66 -23.75 -1.78 38.21
CA ARG A 66 -24.71 -2.81 38.63
C ARG A 66 -24.66 -3.98 37.65
N GLY A 67 -24.78 -5.20 38.18
CA GLY A 67 -25.11 -6.40 37.39
C GLY A 67 -23.95 -7.34 37.08
N GLU A 68 -23.96 -8.48 37.77
CA GLU A 68 -23.56 -9.80 37.25
C GLU A 68 -24.85 -10.64 37.23
N SER A 69 -25.76 -10.36 36.30
CA SER A 69 -27.02 -11.09 36.20
C SER A 69 -27.40 -11.32 34.75
N GLY A 70 -27.67 -12.59 34.39
CA GLY A 70 -27.94 -12.99 33.02
C GLY A 70 -26.79 -12.65 32.08
N ALA A 71 -27.11 -12.03 30.94
CA ALA A 71 -26.14 -11.59 29.95
C ALA A 71 -25.43 -10.27 30.31
N MET A 72 -25.89 -9.53 31.32
CA MET A 72 -25.34 -8.22 31.66
C MET A 72 -24.10 -8.35 32.54
N SER A 73 -22.93 -8.05 31.96
CA SER A 73 -21.63 -8.12 32.65
C SER A 73 -21.28 -6.82 33.39
N PHE A 74 -21.78 -5.69 32.90
CA PHE A 74 -21.60 -4.38 33.53
C PHE A 74 -22.67 -3.40 33.03
N ALA A 75 -23.26 -2.60 33.91
CA ALA A 75 -24.16 -1.53 33.50
C ALA A 75 -24.14 -0.32 34.44
N VAL A 76 -24.16 0.85 33.83
CA VAL A 76 -24.55 2.13 34.45
C VAL A 76 -25.62 2.80 33.59
N GLU A 77 -25.99 4.06 33.87
CA GLU A 77 -27.10 4.75 33.20
C GLU A 77 -26.94 4.79 31.67
N ASP A 78 -25.79 5.24 31.19
CA ASP A 78 -25.48 5.53 29.79
C ASP A 78 -24.54 4.51 29.13
N TYR A 79 -24.18 3.43 29.83
CA TYR A 79 -23.30 2.38 29.31
C TYR A 79 -23.71 0.99 29.78
N LYS A 80 -23.91 0.07 28.83
CA LYS A 80 -24.31 -1.33 29.05
C LYS A 80 -23.34 -2.26 28.32
N LEU A 81 -22.83 -3.27 29.03
CA LEU A 81 -21.93 -4.30 28.49
C LEU A 81 -22.57 -5.68 28.63
N LEU A 82 -22.81 -6.33 27.49
CA LEU A 82 -23.59 -7.56 27.39
C LEU A 82 -22.75 -8.71 26.83
N GLY A 83 -22.65 -9.79 27.60
CA GLY A 83 -21.99 -11.04 27.23
C GLY A 83 -22.95 -11.94 26.44
N VAL A 84 -22.92 -11.85 25.11
CA VAL A 84 -23.77 -12.63 24.20
C VAL A 84 -22.96 -13.07 22.98
N ASP A 85 -23.14 -14.32 22.56
CA ASP A 85 -22.70 -14.76 21.24
C ASP A 85 -23.62 -14.16 20.17
N LEU A 86 -23.06 -13.31 19.30
CA LEU A 86 -23.77 -12.64 18.20
C LEU A 86 -24.41 -13.63 17.20
N SER A 87 -23.98 -14.89 17.23
CA SER A 87 -24.52 -15.98 16.45
C SER A 87 -25.89 -16.48 16.95
N ASP A 88 -26.29 -16.10 18.18
CA ASP A 88 -27.56 -16.45 18.83
C ASP A 88 -28.46 -15.21 18.96
N LEU A 89 -29.15 -14.89 17.87
CA LEU A 89 -29.98 -13.68 17.77
C LEU A 89 -31.12 -13.63 18.79
N SER A 90 -31.66 -14.79 19.19
CA SER A 90 -32.72 -14.84 20.22
C SER A 90 -32.20 -14.38 21.58
N LYS A 91 -30.99 -14.81 21.96
CA LYS A 91 -30.37 -14.34 23.21
C LYS A 91 -29.94 -12.89 23.12
N LEU A 92 -29.47 -12.45 21.96
CA LEU A 92 -29.11 -11.04 21.72
C LEU A 92 -30.31 -10.13 21.93
N GLU A 93 -31.44 -10.44 21.30
CA GLU A 93 -32.66 -9.65 21.43
C GLU A 93 -33.18 -9.64 22.87
N GLN A 94 -33.18 -10.79 23.55
CA GLN A 94 -33.56 -10.87 24.96
C GLN A 94 -32.66 -9.99 25.84
N ALA A 95 -31.34 -10.09 25.68
CA ALA A 95 -30.38 -9.35 26.49
C ALA A 95 -30.48 -7.83 26.27
N LEU A 96 -30.67 -7.38 25.03
CA LEU A 96 -30.85 -5.96 24.71
C LEU A 96 -32.13 -5.41 25.33
N LYS A 97 -33.24 -6.17 25.23
CA LYS A 97 -34.52 -5.82 25.85
C LYS A 97 -34.42 -5.74 27.37
N GLU A 98 -33.78 -6.72 28.01
CA GLU A 98 -33.53 -6.72 29.46
C GLU A 98 -32.61 -5.55 29.89
N ALA A 99 -31.71 -5.11 29.01
CA ALA A 99 -30.87 -3.94 29.21
C ALA A 99 -31.59 -2.60 28.95
N GLY A 100 -32.88 -2.64 28.60
CA GLY A 100 -33.72 -1.47 28.36
C GLY A 100 -33.45 -0.77 27.03
N LEU A 101 -32.91 -1.48 26.03
CA LEU A 101 -32.82 -0.94 24.68
C LEU A 101 -34.23 -0.80 24.10
N ASP A 102 -34.54 0.39 23.57
CA ASP A 102 -35.77 0.67 22.85
C ASP A 102 -35.43 0.92 21.36
N PRO A 103 -35.88 0.04 20.45
CA PRO A 103 -35.51 0.09 19.03
C PRO A 103 -36.14 1.26 18.25
N GLU A 104 -37.04 2.03 18.87
CA GLU A 104 -37.62 3.22 18.25
C GLU A 104 -36.68 4.44 18.29
N PHE A 105 -35.64 4.41 19.14
CA PHE A 105 -34.63 5.47 19.14
C PHE A 105 -33.67 5.35 17.95
N PRO A 106 -33.24 6.49 17.36
CA PRO A 106 -32.17 6.51 16.37
C PRO A 106 -30.93 5.77 16.85
N THR A 107 -30.52 4.73 16.12
CA THR A 107 -29.44 3.84 16.56
C THR A 107 -28.28 3.78 15.56
N MET A 108 -27.07 3.98 16.06
CA MET A 108 -25.83 3.69 15.33
C MET A 108 -25.32 2.30 15.71
N LEU A 109 -25.20 1.43 14.73
CA LEU A 109 -24.67 0.07 14.87
C LEU A 109 -23.22 0.06 14.37
N LEU A 110 -22.32 -0.51 15.16
CA LEU A 110 -20.90 -0.63 14.81
C LEU A 110 -20.49 -2.11 14.74
N ALA A 111 -19.77 -2.49 13.68
CA ALA A 111 -19.05 -3.75 13.59
C ALA A 111 -17.67 -3.52 12.97
N GLU A 112 -16.64 -3.44 13.82
CA GLU A 112 -15.25 -3.22 13.41
C GLU A 112 -14.49 -4.55 13.42
N VAL A 113 -14.33 -5.16 12.24
CA VAL A 113 -13.70 -6.47 12.03
C VAL A 113 -14.39 -7.58 12.86
N VAL A 114 -15.69 -7.80 12.60
CA VAL A 114 -16.52 -8.72 13.40
C VAL A 114 -17.26 -9.73 12.53
N LEU A 115 -18.08 -9.24 11.59
CA LEU A 115 -18.93 -10.06 10.73
C LEU A 115 -18.09 -11.00 9.87
N THR A 116 -16.89 -10.58 9.49
CA THR A 116 -15.90 -11.38 8.75
C THR A 116 -15.51 -12.70 9.42
N TYR A 117 -15.55 -12.77 10.75
CA TYR A 117 -15.22 -13.99 11.51
C TYR A 117 -16.43 -14.92 11.71
N MET A 118 -17.64 -14.45 11.42
CA MET A 118 -18.84 -15.25 11.58
C MET A 118 -19.10 -16.07 10.30
N GLU A 119 -19.68 -17.27 10.47
CA GLU A 119 -20.27 -17.99 9.34
C GLU A 119 -21.19 -17.06 8.53
N ILE A 120 -21.15 -17.18 7.20
CA ILE A 120 -21.84 -16.24 6.30
C ILE A 120 -23.33 -16.16 6.61
N SER A 121 -23.99 -17.31 6.80
CA SER A 121 -25.42 -17.38 7.15
C SER A 121 -25.75 -16.63 8.44
N ARG A 122 -24.84 -16.63 9.42
CA ARG A 122 -25.04 -16.02 10.73
C ARG A 122 -24.81 -14.51 10.71
N SER A 123 -23.73 -14.06 10.06
CA SER A 123 -23.52 -12.61 9.89
C SER A 123 -24.60 -11.99 9.02
N ASP A 124 -25.06 -12.70 7.99
CA ASP A 124 -26.18 -12.26 7.16
C ASP A 124 -27.48 -12.16 7.95
N ALA A 125 -27.75 -13.13 8.82
CA ALA A 125 -28.91 -13.10 9.72
C ALA A 125 -28.82 -11.92 10.71
N LEU A 126 -27.64 -11.59 11.24
CA LEU A 126 -27.45 -10.43 12.11
C LEU A 126 -27.73 -9.11 11.38
N ILE A 127 -27.22 -8.94 10.15
CA ILE A 127 -27.48 -7.75 9.33
C ILE A 127 -28.98 -7.60 9.06
N GLN A 128 -29.66 -8.71 8.71
CA GLN A 128 -31.09 -8.71 8.43
C GLN A 128 -31.92 -8.46 9.68
N TRP A 129 -31.57 -9.08 10.81
CA TRP A 129 -32.21 -8.86 12.10
C TRP A 129 -32.11 -7.38 12.50
N ALA A 130 -30.93 -6.77 12.39
CA ALA A 130 -30.75 -5.35 12.69
C ALA A 130 -31.63 -4.46 11.78
N ALA A 131 -31.76 -4.82 10.51
CA ALA A 131 -32.67 -4.13 9.58
C ALA A 131 -34.15 -4.34 9.91
N GLN A 132 -34.53 -5.33 10.69
CA GLN A 132 -35.92 -5.57 11.12
C GLN A 132 -36.21 -4.99 12.51
N HIS A 133 -35.21 -5.03 13.40
CA HIS A 133 -35.37 -4.69 14.80
C HIS A 133 -35.50 -3.19 15.02
N PHE A 134 -34.66 -2.36 14.41
CA PHE A 134 -34.63 -0.91 14.63
C PHE A 134 -35.51 -0.17 13.64
N SER A 135 -36.29 0.85 14.01
CA SER A 135 -37.10 1.60 13.04
C SER A 135 -36.27 2.63 12.26
N CYS A 136 -35.29 3.26 12.91
CA CYS A 136 -34.34 4.20 12.32
C CYS A 136 -32.90 3.88 12.75
N ALA A 137 -32.03 3.53 11.80
CA ALA A 137 -30.67 3.10 12.12
C ALA A 137 -29.64 3.39 11.02
N GLN A 138 -28.38 3.46 11.43
CA GLN A 138 -27.20 3.42 10.56
C GLN A 138 -26.27 2.29 11.00
N PHE A 139 -25.81 1.46 10.07
CA PHE A 139 -24.83 0.40 10.32
C PHE A 139 -23.50 0.76 9.68
N VAL A 140 -22.49 0.96 10.52
CA VAL A 140 -21.10 1.21 10.11
C VAL A 140 -20.29 -0.07 10.28
N VAL A 141 -19.61 -0.46 9.21
CA VAL A 141 -18.77 -1.67 9.17
C VAL A 141 -17.38 -1.32 8.65
N TYR A 142 -16.34 -1.85 9.28
CA TYR A 142 -14.95 -1.79 8.80
C TYR A 142 -14.37 -3.20 8.75
N GLU A 143 -14.07 -3.73 7.56
CA GLU A 143 -13.62 -5.12 7.37
C GLU A 143 -12.70 -5.27 6.15
N GLN A 144 -12.17 -6.48 5.98
CA GLN A 144 -11.30 -6.85 4.87
C GLN A 144 -12.08 -7.08 3.56
N MET A 145 -11.39 -6.93 2.43
CA MET A 145 -11.86 -7.31 1.09
C MET A 145 -10.70 -7.79 0.19
N HIS A 146 -11.03 -8.11 -1.06
CA HIS A 146 -10.12 -8.54 -2.13
C HIS A 146 -9.27 -9.78 -1.79
N PRO A 147 -9.87 -10.97 -1.68
CA PRO A 147 -9.15 -12.18 -1.29
C PRO A 147 -8.22 -12.75 -2.36
N GLU A 148 -8.42 -12.41 -3.63
CA GLU A 148 -7.87 -13.16 -4.78
C GLU A 148 -6.53 -12.64 -5.29
N ASP A 149 -6.10 -11.45 -4.88
CA ASP A 149 -4.82 -10.91 -5.31
C ASP A 149 -3.64 -11.43 -4.43
N PRO A 150 -2.37 -11.15 -4.77
CA PRO A 150 -1.23 -11.61 -3.98
C PRO A 150 -1.28 -11.20 -2.49
N PHE A 151 -1.74 -9.98 -2.17
CA PHE A 151 -1.87 -9.52 -0.79
C PHE A 151 -3.05 -10.23 -0.10
N GLY A 152 -4.20 -10.33 -0.77
CA GLY A 152 -5.39 -11.05 -0.31
C GLY A 152 -5.10 -12.49 0.08
N HIS A 153 -4.30 -13.21 -0.71
CA HIS A 153 -3.87 -14.57 -0.39
C HIS A 153 -3.02 -14.64 0.89
N ILE A 154 -2.06 -13.74 1.05
CA ILE A 154 -1.22 -13.67 2.27
C ILE A 154 -2.05 -13.30 3.49
N MET A 155 -2.98 -12.35 3.34
CA MET A 155 -3.91 -11.94 4.39
C MET A 155 -4.75 -13.13 4.87
N GLN A 156 -5.40 -13.86 3.96
CA GLN A 156 -6.19 -15.04 4.30
C GLN A 156 -5.36 -16.13 5.00
N GLN A 157 -4.15 -16.39 4.53
CA GLN A 157 -3.22 -17.34 5.17
C GLN A 157 -2.78 -16.90 6.57
N HIS A 158 -2.57 -15.61 6.79
CA HIS A 158 -2.24 -15.06 8.11
C HIS A 158 -3.36 -15.34 9.11
N PHE A 159 -4.59 -14.96 8.77
CA PHE A 159 -5.77 -15.16 9.61
C PHE A 159 -6.09 -16.65 9.86
N SER A 160 -5.87 -17.50 8.85
CA SER A 160 -6.03 -18.95 8.98
C SER A 160 -5.04 -19.55 9.98
N ARG A 161 -3.77 -19.11 9.95
CA ARG A 161 -2.74 -19.53 10.94
C ARG A 161 -3.04 -19.08 12.37
N LEU A 162 -3.80 -17.99 12.52
CA LEU A 162 -4.28 -17.50 13.82
C LEU A 162 -5.59 -18.16 14.27
N ASN A 163 -6.09 -19.18 13.55
CA ASN A 163 -7.40 -19.80 13.79
C ASN A 163 -8.56 -18.79 13.78
N SER A 164 -8.45 -17.74 12.96
CA SER A 164 -9.40 -16.63 12.86
C SER A 164 -9.79 -16.42 11.40
N VAL A 165 -10.32 -17.47 10.76
CA VAL A 165 -10.62 -17.51 9.33
C VAL A 165 -11.59 -16.38 8.94
N LEU A 166 -11.33 -15.73 7.81
CA LEU A 166 -12.19 -14.68 7.24
C LEU A 166 -13.25 -15.35 6.35
N HIS A 167 -14.42 -15.63 6.91
CA HIS A 167 -15.48 -16.41 6.26
C HIS A 167 -16.21 -15.65 5.15
N THR A 168 -16.42 -14.34 5.31
CA THR A 168 -17.26 -13.55 4.41
C THR A 168 -16.61 -13.26 3.06
N LEU A 169 -15.28 -13.27 2.98
CA LEU A 169 -14.53 -12.87 1.79
C LEU A 169 -14.85 -13.70 0.54
N ALA A 170 -15.11 -15.01 0.71
CA ALA A 170 -15.40 -15.89 -0.43
C ALA A 170 -16.72 -15.53 -1.14
N GLN A 171 -17.68 -14.95 -0.41
CA GLN A 171 -19.00 -14.59 -0.96
C GLN A 171 -19.15 -13.08 -1.18
N TYR A 172 -18.44 -12.26 -0.40
CA TYR A 172 -18.49 -10.81 -0.45
C TYR A 172 -17.06 -10.23 -0.64
N PRO A 173 -16.44 -10.45 -1.82
CA PRO A 173 -15.02 -10.19 -2.02
C PRO A 173 -14.66 -8.71 -2.25
N ASN A 174 -15.62 -7.82 -2.46
CA ASN A 174 -15.37 -6.43 -2.83
C ASN A 174 -16.48 -5.48 -2.34
N CYS A 175 -16.26 -4.17 -2.50
CA CYS A 175 -17.19 -3.11 -2.09
C CYS A 175 -18.60 -3.32 -2.66
N GLU A 176 -18.75 -3.62 -3.95
CA GLU A 176 -20.08 -3.80 -4.56
C GLU A 176 -20.79 -5.07 -4.07
N ALA A 177 -20.07 -6.16 -3.78
CA ALA A 177 -20.64 -7.34 -3.16
C ALA A 177 -21.15 -7.05 -1.73
N GLN A 178 -20.38 -6.30 -0.93
CA GLN A 178 -20.81 -5.85 0.40
C GLN A 178 -21.98 -4.86 0.33
N ARG A 179 -21.98 -3.95 -0.64
CA ARG A 179 -23.09 -3.03 -0.88
C ARG A 179 -24.39 -3.79 -1.18
N ARG A 180 -24.36 -4.72 -2.14
CA ARG A 180 -25.50 -5.59 -2.47
C ARG A 180 -25.93 -6.42 -1.27
N ARG A 181 -24.98 -6.92 -0.48
CA ARG A 181 -25.26 -7.70 0.73
C ARG A 181 -26.19 -6.95 1.68
N PHE A 182 -25.90 -5.69 2.00
CA PHE A 182 -26.72 -4.88 2.91
C PHE A 182 -28.09 -4.54 2.30
N LEU A 183 -28.13 -4.10 1.03
CA LEU A 183 -29.37 -3.74 0.35
C LEU A 183 -30.36 -4.91 0.27
N GLN A 184 -29.87 -6.11 -0.04
CA GLN A 184 -30.70 -7.33 -0.08
C GLN A 184 -31.23 -7.76 1.30
N ARG A 185 -30.66 -7.23 2.39
CA ARG A 185 -31.01 -7.59 3.78
C ARG A 185 -31.85 -6.52 4.47
N GLY A 186 -32.51 -5.65 3.72
CA GLY A 186 -33.51 -4.71 4.24
C GLY A 186 -32.97 -3.32 4.58
N TRP A 187 -31.71 -3.02 4.24
CA TRP A 187 -31.19 -1.65 4.34
C TRP A 187 -31.58 -0.83 3.11
N ALA A 188 -32.01 0.42 3.32
CA ALA A 188 -32.57 1.26 2.26
C ALA A 188 -31.48 1.94 1.40
N LYS A 189 -30.41 2.40 2.04
CA LYS A 189 -29.23 3.01 1.40
C LYS A 189 -27.96 2.33 1.91
N CYS A 190 -26.95 2.21 1.06
CA CYS A 190 -25.65 1.65 1.42
C CYS A 190 -24.55 2.27 0.57
N SER A 191 -23.54 2.83 1.22
CA SER A 191 -22.32 3.36 0.61
C SER A 191 -21.11 2.63 1.19
N VAL A 192 -20.13 2.37 0.33
CA VAL A 192 -18.92 1.60 0.67
C VAL A 192 -17.76 2.21 -0.08
N ILE A 193 -16.64 2.42 0.60
CA ILE A 193 -15.38 2.87 0.00
C ILE A 193 -14.21 2.11 0.62
N ASP A 194 -13.12 2.02 -0.12
CA ASP A 194 -11.87 1.49 0.41
C ASP A 194 -11.15 2.51 1.33
N MET A 195 -10.11 2.07 2.02
CA MET A 195 -9.39 2.96 2.94
C MET A 195 -8.44 3.94 2.25
N ASN A 196 -8.07 3.74 0.99
CA ASN A 196 -7.31 4.75 0.22
C ASN A 196 -8.22 5.93 -0.09
N GLU A 197 -9.43 5.65 -0.57
CA GLU A 197 -10.46 6.65 -0.82
C GLU A 197 -10.89 7.34 0.48
N PHE A 198 -11.04 6.59 1.57
CA PHE A 198 -11.30 7.20 2.88
C PHE A 198 -10.18 8.18 3.28
N TYR A 199 -8.92 7.77 3.15
CA TYR A 199 -7.76 8.62 3.47
C TYR A 199 -7.70 9.88 2.58
N ALA A 200 -8.01 9.76 1.29
CA ALA A 200 -7.99 10.86 0.35
C ALA A 200 -9.15 11.85 0.56
N SER A 201 -10.36 11.34 0.77
CA SER A 201 -11.61 12.13 0.71
C SER A 201 -12.14 12.56 2.07
N PHE A 202 -11.84 11.83 3.16
CA PHE A 202 -12.41 12.10 4.49
C PHE A 202 -11.41 12.71 5.49
N ILE A 203 -10.12 12.44 5.33
CA ILE A 203 -9.09 13.02 6.18
C ILE A 203 -8.67 14.37 5.62
N THR A 204 -8.64 15.41 6.45
CA THR A 204 -8.20 16.74 6.01
C THR A 204 -6.72 16.76 5.70
N GLU A 205 -6.28 17.69 4.85
CA GLU A 205 -4.86 17.81 4.53
C GLU A 205 -4.00 18.12 5.76
N ASP A 206 -4.48 18.99 6.65
CA ASP A 206 -3.82 19.30 7.92
C ASP A 206 -3.63 18.05 8.80
N GLU A 207 -4.65 17.18 8.86
CA GLU A 207 -4.56 15.94 9.65
C GLU A 207 -3.60 14.93 9.00
N ARG A 208 -3.60 14.83 7.66
CA ARG A 208 -2.61 14.02 6.94
C ARG A 208 -1.19 14.51 7.20
N GLN A 209 -0.95 15.82 7.13
CA GLN A 209 0.35 16.42 7.41
C GLN A 209 0.77 16.17 8.87
N ARG A 210 -0.14 16.34 9.82
CA ARG A 210 0.11 16.07 11.25
C ARG A 210 0.54 14.63 11.48
N VAL A 211 -0.18 13.66 10.90
CA VAL A 211 0.15 12.23 11.03
C VAL A 211 1.48 11.90 10.35
N GLN A 212 1.72 12.41 9.15
CA GLN A 212 2.99 12.22 8.42
C GLN A 212 4.21 12.81 9.16
N ALA A 213 4.00 13.80 10.04
CA ALA A 213 5.05 14.39 10.85
C ALA A 213 5.39 13.60 12.14
N LEU A 214 4.60 12.58 12.51
CA LEU A 214 4.82 11.81 13.73
C LEU A 214 6.09 10.96 13.66
N GLU A 215 6.33 10.32 12.52
CA GLU A 215 7.50 9.50 12.29
C GLU A 215 7.90 9.43 10.81
N PRO A 216 9.19 9.22 10.50
CA PRO A 216 9.63 9.00 9.13
C PRO A 216 8.99 7.74 8.51
N PHE A 217 8.23 7.91 7.44
CA PHE A 217 7.50 6.84 6.77
C PHE A 217 7.90 6.67 5.30
N ASP A 218 8.09 5.42 4.85
CA ASP A 218 8.31 5.13 3.44
C ASP A 218 7.91 3.74 2.92
N GLU A 219 7.03 3.05 3.66
CA GLU A 219 6.40 1.77 3.31
C GLU A 219 5.09 1.99 2.56
N TYR A 220 5.14 2.84 1.52
CA TYR A 220 3.96 3.28 0.77
C TYR A 220 3.25 2.12 0.09
N GLU A 221 4.01 1.21 -0.51
CA GLU A 221 3.51 -0.02 -1.13
C GLU A 221 2.65 -0.82 -0.15
N GLU A 222 3.17 -1.08 1.05
CA GLU A 222 2.49 -1.84 2.09
C GLU A 222 1.26 -1.09 2.61
N TRP A 223 1.35 0.23 2.80
CA TRP A 223 0.23 1.05 3.24
C TRP A 223 -0.91 1.05 2.23
N HIS A 224 -0.63 1.37 0.97
CA HIS A 224 -1.68 1.43 -0.06
C HIS A 224 -2.30 0.07 -0.31
N LEU A 225 -1.51 -1.02 -0.33
CA LEU A 225 -2.05 -2.38 -0.43
C LEU A 225 -2.93 -2.71 0.78
N LYS A 226 -2.51 -2.40 2.00
CA LYS A 226 -3.36 -2.56 3.19
C LYS A 226 -4.66 -1.78 3.04
N CYS A 227 -4.59 -0.53 2.59
CA CYS A 227 -5.78 0.30 2.41
C CYS A 227 -6.73 -0.20 1.31
N SER A 228 -6.21 -0.77 0.23
CA SER A 228 -7.02 -1.40 -0.82
C SER A 228 -7.70 -2.70 -0.34
N HIS A 229 -7.25 -3.30 0.76
CA HIS A 229 -7.80 -4.56 1.28
C HIS A 229 -8.71 -4.40 2.48
N TYR A 230 -9.05 -3.17 2.83
CA TYR A 230 -10.00 -2.85 3.87
C TYR A 230 -10.99 -1.82 3.34
N PHE A 231 -12.23 -1.89 3.82
CA PHE A 231 -13.28 -0.95 3.45
C PHE A 231 -13.96 -0.40 4.68
N ILE A 232 -14.62 0.75 4.51
CA ILE A 232 -15.63 1.26 5.42
C ILE A 232 -16.97 1.33 4.69
N LEU A 233 -18.02 0.80 5.33
CA LEU A 233 -19.38 0.73 4.83
C LEU A 233 -20.30 1.48 5.77
N ALA A 234 -21.23 2.25 5.22
CA ALA A 234 -22.33 2.87 5.96
C ALA A 234 -23.66 2.53 5.27
N ALA A 235 -24.49 1.71 5.93
CA ALA A 235 -25.85 1.43 5.52
C ALA A 235 -26.85 2.20 6.39
N SER A 236 -27.99 2.60 5.84
CA SER A 236 -29.02 3.32 6.61
C SER A 236 -30.44 2.96 6.20
N LYS A 237 -31.38 3.16 7.14
CA LYS A 237 -32.83 3.02 6.95
C LYS A 237 -33.59 3.92 7.95
N GLY A 238 -34.84 4.24 7.64
CA GLY A 238 -35.67 5.18 8.41
C GLY A 238 -35.62 6.61 7.86
N GLU A 239 -36.20 7.57 8.58
CA GLU A 239 -36.15 8.99 8.21
C GLU A 239 -34.70 9.49 8.05
N GLU A 240 -34.53 10.58 7.31
CA GLU A 240 -33.22 11.11 6.93
C GLU A 240 -32.46 11.62 8.18
N LEU A 241 -31.65 10.74 8.76
CA LEU A 241 -30.79 11.06 9.90
C LEU A 241 -29.88 12.24 9.52
N ALA A 242 -29.85 13.27 10.37
CA ALA A 242 -28.96 14.43 10.25
C ALA A 242 -27.45 14.05 10.25
N TRP A 243 -27.12 12.79 10.55
CA TRP A 243 -25.76 12.21 10.53
C TRP A 243 -25.47 11.35 9.29
N SER A 244 -26.20 11.59 8.20
CA SER A 244 -25.93 11.11 6.85
C SER A 244 -24.67 11.64 6.10
N PRO A 245 -23.77 12.53 6.62
CA PRO A 245 -22.64 13.05 5.85
C PRO A 245 -21.70 11.98 5.28
N LEU A 246 -21.56 10.82 5.93
CA LEU A 246 -20.72 9.74 5.39
C LEU A 246 -21.27 9.23 4.06
N ILE A 247 -22.57 9.00 3.97
CA ILE A 247 -23.23 8.49 2.76
C ILE A 247 -23.24 9.55 1.66
N SER A 248 -23.44 10.84 1.99
CA SER A 248 -23.49 11.92 1.00
C SER A 248 -22.12 12.37 0.50
N LYS A 249 -21.05 12.10 1.26
CA LYS A 249 -19.65 12.40 0.87
C LYS A 249 -18.95 11.22 0.18
N MET A 250 -19.43 10.00 0.37
CA MET A 250 -18.94 8.85 -0.40
C MET A 250 -19.41 9.00 -1.84
N PRO A 251 -18.50 8.99 -2.83
CA PRO A 251 -18.92 9.06 -4.22
C PRO A 251 -19.80 7.86 -4.55
N ALA A 252 -20.79 8.09 -5.42
CA ALA A 252 -21.53 6.98 -6.00
C ALA A 252 -20.53 6.11 -6.77
N PHE A 253 -20.57 4.81 -6.53
CA PHE A 253 -19.76 3.85 -7.28
C PHE A 253 -19.98 4.07 -8.77
N SER A 254 -18.96 4.59 -9.48
CA SER A 254 -18.93 4.54 -10.93
C SER A 254 -18.47 3.14 -11.29
N ALA A 255 -19.37 2.37 -11.91
CA ALA A 255 -18.96 1.20 -12.67
C ALA A 255 -18.17 1.73 -13.89
N ASP A 256 -16.92 2.12 -13.67
CA ASP A 256 -16.00 2.28 -14.78
C ASP A 256 -15.87 0.91 -15.43
N ASP A 257 -15.97 0.87 -16.77
CA ASP A 257 -15.80 -0.38 -17.52
C ASP A 257 -14.49 -1.05 -17.03
N PRO A 258 -14.52 -2.35 -16.67
CA PRO A 258 -13.33 -3.02 -16.20
C PRO A 258 -12.23 -2.84 -17.25
N PRO A 259 -10.99 -2.48 -16.83
CA PRO A 259 -9.88 -2.31 -17.75
C PRO A 259 -9.82 -3.48 -18.73
N ARG A 260 -9.85 -3.18 -20.02
CA ARG A 260 -9.82 -4.21 -21.07
C ARG A 260 -8.45 -4.87 -21.06
N VAL A 261 -8.33 -5.99 -20.34
CA VAL A 261 -7.18 -6.88 -20.44
C VAL A 261 -7.16 -7.45 -21.86
N ALA A 262 -6.12 -7.10 -22.62
CA ALA A 262 -5.92 -7.53 -24.00
C ALA A 262 -5.57 -9.02 -24.11
N GLY A 263 -5.01 -9.60 -23.03
CA GLY A 263 -4.66 -11.01 -22.93
C GLY A 263 -3.73 -11.29 -21.76
N SER A 264 -3.07 -12.44 -21.79
CA SER A 264 -2.05 -12.82 -20.81
C SER A 264 -0.66 -12.92 -21.44
N ILE A 265 0.36 -12.61 -20.65
CA ILE A 265 1.77 -12.82 -20.96
C ILE A 265 2.25 -13.98 -20.08
N SER A 266 2.81 -15.00 -20.71
CA SER A 266 3.43 -16.12 -19.98
C SER A 266 4.72 -15.66 -19.31
N ALA A 267 4.85 -15.94 -18.01
CA ALA A 267 6.07 -15.73 -17.27
C ALA A 267 6.57 -17.05 -16.66
N SER A 268 7.87 -17.31 -16.76
CA SER A 268 8.54 -18.42 -16.09
C SER A 268 9.31 -17.92 -14.88
N VAL A 269 9.04 -18.45 -13.69
CA VAL A 269 9.84 -18.13 -12.50
C VAL A 269 11.19 -18.79 -12.61
N CYS A 270 12.25 -17.98 -12.62
CA CYS A 270 13.60 -18.48 -12.40
C CYS A 270 13.89 -18.50 -10.89
N SER A 271 13.70 -19.67 -10.26
CA SER A 271 13.91 -19.82 -8.82
C SER A 271 15.41 -19.84 -8.52
N ILE A 272 15.92 -18.70 -8.05
CA ILE A 272 17.32 -18.51 -7.71
C ILE A 272 17.43 -18.23 -6.21
N ALA A 273 18.22 -19.04 -5.52
CA ALA A 273 18.53 -18.82 -4.11
C ALA A 273 19.26 -17.47 -3.91
N GLY A 274 18.86 -16.71 -2.89
CA GLY A 274 19.47 -15.42 -2.54
C GLY A 274 18.88 -14.19 -3.23
N LEU A 275 18.02 -14.33 -4.25
CA LEU A 275 17.38 -13.18 -4.93
C LEU A 275 16.04 -12.73 -4.33
N ARG A 276 15.64 -13.27 -3.18
CA ARG A 276 14.42 -12.84 -2.48
C ARG A 276 14.65 -11.51 -1.78
N ARG A 277 14.34 -10.41 -2.47
CA ARG A 277 14.60 -9.05 -1.98
C ARG A 277 13.73 -8.01 -2.67
N TYR A 278 13.42 -6.91 -1.98
CA TYR A 278 12.78 -5.73 -2.55
C TYR A 278 13.66 -4.48 -2.38
N GLY A 279 13.33 -3.39 -3.08
CA GLY A 279 14.11 -2.15 -3.06
C GLY A 279 15.54 -2.29 -3.58
N HIS A 280 15.84 -3.38 -4.30
CA HIS A 280 17.10 -3.62 -4.98
C HIS A 280 17.12 -2.89 -6.34
N HIS A 281 18.26 -2.92 -7.03
CA HIS A 281 18.34 -2.49 -8.42
C HIS A 281 18.97 -3.58 -9.28
N SER A 282 18.39 -3.83 -10.45
CA SER A 282 18.89 -4.79 -11.44
C SER A 282 19.12 -4.08 -12.77
N VAL A 283 20.31 -4.27 -13.35
CA VAL A 283 20.72 -3.60 -14.59
C VAL A 283 21.42 -4.58 -15.53
N LEU A 284 21.15 -4.47 -16.82
CA LEU A 284 21.86 -5.22 -17.86
C LEU A 284 23.25 -4.59 -18.06
N ILE A 285 24.31 -5.31 -17.70
CA ILE A 285 25.69 -4.82 -17.83
C ILE A 285 26.37 -5.27 -19.13
N LYS A 286 25.95 -6.42 -19.65
CA LYS A 286 26.34 -6.98 -20.96
C LYS A 286 25.15 -7.73 -21.54
N PRO A 287 25.14 -8.03 -22.85
CA PRO A 287 24.16 -8.96 -23.40
C PRO A 287 24.11 -10.23 -22.53
N HIS A 288 22.91 -10.60 -22.08
CA HIS A 288 22.68 -11.80 -21.25
C HIS A 288 23.29 -11.78 -19.84
N VAL A 289 23.82 -10.63 -19.35
CA VAL A 289 24.39 -10.51 -18.01
C VAL A 289 23.70 -9.38 -17.23
N VAL A 290 23.03 -9.75 -16.14
CA VAL A 290 22.31 -8.82 -15.26
C VAL A 290 23.04 -8.73 -13.92
N LEU A 291 23.33 -7.51 -13.47
CA LEU A 291 23.83 -7.23 -12.13
C LEU A 291 22.67 -6.82 -11.23
N THR A 292 22.54 -7.48 -10.08
CA THR A 292 21.57 -7.13 -9.04
C THR A 292 22.29 -6.70 -7.77
N THR A 293 21.89 -5.56 -7.20
CA THR A 293 22.60 -4.92 -6.08
C THR A 293 21.66 -4.50 -4.95
N GLY A 294 22.12 -4.68 -3.71
CA GLY A 294 21.44 -4.19 -2.51
C GLY A 294 20.06 -4.80 -2.28
N GLY A 295 19.16 -4.01 -1.70
CA GLY A 295 17.81 -4.39 -1.33
C GLY A 295 17.67 -4.88 0.11
N PHE A 296 16.46 -5.27 0.44
CA PHE A 296 16.09 -5.83 1.74
C PHE A 296 15.42 -7.19 1.54
N GLY A 297 15.81 -8.17 2.35
CA GLY A 297 15.33 -9.54 2.24
C GLY A 297 15.73 -10.34 3.45
N GLU A 298 15.91 -11.65 3.30
CA GLU A 298 16.22 -12.55 4.40
C GLU A 298 17.67 -13.07 4.32
N GLN A 299 18.40 -12.99 5.43
CA GLN A 299 19.71 -13.61 5.58
C GLN A 299 19.78 -14.32 6.94
N GLY A 300 19.98 -15.64 6.91
CA GLY A 300 20.10 -16.46 8.14
C GLY A 300 18.85 -16.43 9.04
N GLY A 301 17.65 -16.45 8.45
CA GLY A 301 16.38 -16.42 9.18
C GLY A 301 15.96 -15.04 9.71
N ARG A 302 16.72 -13.98 9.38
CA ARG A 302 16.41 -12.62 9.80
C ARG A 302 16.23 -11.71 8.60
N HIS A 303 15.20 -10.88 8.65
CA HIS A 303 15.03 -9.81 7.69
C HIS A 303 16.08 -8.71 7.90
N CYS A 304 16.83 -8.39 6.85
CA CYS A 304 17.92 -7.42 6.92
C CYS A 304 18.18 -6.75 5.56
N ARG A 305 18.97 -5.67 5.63
CA ARG A 305 19.52 -5.04 4.42
C ARG A 305 20.60 -5.93 3.84
N LEU A 306 20.44 -6.24 2.57
CA LEU A 306 21.36 -7.12 1.86
C LEU A 306 22.55 -6.31 1.36
N ARG A 307 23.74 -6.87 1.60
CA ARG A 307 25.03 -6.26 1.24
C ARG A 307 25.71 -6.94 0.07
N ASP A 308 25.12 -8.04 -0.40
CA ASP A 308 25.63 -8.87 -1.47
C ASP A 308 25.13 -8.39 -2.84
N PHE A 309 25.92 -8.69 -3.87
CA PHE A 309 25.50 -8.58 -5.26
C PHE A 309 25.33 -9.96 -5.86
N HIS A 310 24.51 -10.03 -6.88
CA HIS A 310 24.30 -11.21 -7.69
C HIS A 310 24.53 -10.85 -9.15
N VAL A 311 25.27 -11.69 -9.87
CA VAL A 311 25.38 -11.61 -11.33
C VAL A 311 24.61 -12.78 -11.93
N LEU A 312 23.57 -12.46 -12.70
CA LEU A 312 22.81 -13.44 -13.46
C LEU A 312 23.36 -13.51 -14.88
N ILE A 313 23.70 -14.71 -15.34
CA ILE A 313 24.19 -14.97 -16.71
C ILE A 313 23.22 -15.93 -17.38
N ARG A 314 22.68 -15.56 -18.54
CA ARG A 314 21.83 -16.44 -19.35
C ARG A 314 22.69 -17.33 -20.25
N HIS A 315 22.43 -18.63 -20.25
CA HIS A 315 23.06 -19.66 -21.08
C HIS A 315 22.00 -20.67 -21.54
N GLU A 316 21.86 -20.90 -22.85
CA GLU A 316 20.91 -21.88 -23.42
C GLU A 316 19.52 -21.81 -22.76
N ASP A 317 18.95 -20.60 -22.71
CA ASP A 317 17.65 -20.27 -22.11
C ASP A 317 17.52 -20.41 -20.58
N ASN A 318 18.59 -20.76 -19.88
CA ASN A 318 18.60 -20.82 -18.42
C ASN A 318 19.42 -19.67 -17.81
N TRP A 319 18.97 -19.13 -16.69
CA TRP A 319 19.74 -18.16 -15.91
C TRP A 319 20.52 -18.87 -14.81
N ARG A 320 21.83 -18.60 -14.75
CA ARG A 320 22.71 -19.04 -13.66
C ARG A 320 23.11 -17.84 -12.83
N VAL A 321 23.26 -18.05 -11.53
CA VAL A 321 23.65 -16.98 -10.62
C VAL A 321 25.02 -17.23 -10.06
N ARG A 322 25.82 -16.17 -10.12
CA ARG A 322 27.16 -16.11 -9.56
C ARG A 322 27.16 -15.16 -8.39
N SER A 323 27.82 -15.60 -7.33
CA SER A 323 28.12 -14.76 -6.19
C SER A 323 29.16 -13.70 -6.58
N VAL A 324 29.08 -12.54 -5.94
CA VAL A 324 30.05 -11.47 -6.13
C VAL A 324 30.89 -11.32 -4.87
N LYS A 325 32.22 -11.32 -5.02
CA LYS A 325 33.15 -10.85 -4.00
C LYS A 325 33.46 -9.39 -4.26
N MET A 326 33.23 -8.56 -3.26
CA MET A 326 33.77 -7.20 -3.30
C MET A 326 35.27 -7.28 -3.08
N GLU A 327 36.03 -6.59 -3.94
CA GLU A 327 37.44 -6.38 -3.66
C GLU A 327 37.60 -5.65 -2.33
N LYS A 328 38.63 -5.99 -1.55
CA LYS A 328 38.94 -5.30 -0.28
C LYS A 328 39.51 -3.90 -0.57
N SER A 329 38.73 -3.04 -1.21
CA SER A 329 38.99 -1.61 -1.20
C SER A 329 38.50 -1.02 0.14
N GLY A 330 39.02 0.13 0.56
CA GLY A 330 38.55 0.79 1.79
C GLY A 330 37.08 1.22 1.77
N ASN A 331 36.38 1.05 0.64
CA ASN A 331 34.98 1.41 0.45
C ASN A 331 34.06 0.21 0.76
N THR A 332 32.90 0.46 1.34
CA THR A 332 31.91 -0.59 1.63
C THR A 332 30.54 -0.22 1.07
N TRP A 333 29.77 -1.22 0.60
CA TRP A 333 28.44 -1.01 0.01
C TRP A 333 27.37 -0.55 1.03
N GLY A 334 27.63 -0.63 2.34
CA GLY A 334 26.77 -0.08 3.41
C GLY A 334 25.44 -0.79 3.67
N GLY A 335 24.89 -1.53 2.69
CA GLY A 335 23.53 -2.06 2.71
C GLY A 335 22.53 -0.98 2.30
N ARG A 336 22.04 -1.05 1.07
CA ARG A 336 21.40 0.09 0.37
C ARG A 336 20.06 -0.34 -0.23
N LEU A 337 19.02 0.46 -0.05
CA LEU A 337 17.72 0.30 -0.71
C LEU A 337 17.40 1.52 -1.59
N PHE A 338 16.59 1.30 -2.62
CA PHE A 338 16.01 2.32 -3.49
C PHE A 338 17.05 3.28 -4.11
N HIS A 339 18.24 2.73 -4.33
CA HIS A 339 19.27 3.33 -5.17
C HIS A 339 19.03 2.98 -6.62
N THR A 340 19.79 3.61 -7.49
CA THR A 340 19.83 3.27 -8.90
C THR A 340 21.21 2.76 -9.28
N VAL A 341 21.28 1.94 -10.33
CA VAL A 341 22.55 1.53 -10.94
C VAL A 341 22.41 1.66 -12.45
N THR A 342 23.16 2.58 -13.05
CA THR A 342 23.17 2.77 -14.50
C THR A 342 24.45 2.18 -15.09
N CYS A 343 24.31 1.31 -16.10
CA CYS A 343 25.44 0.79 -16.85
C CYS A 343 26.04 1.90 -17.73
N VAL A 344 27.35 2.16 -17.59
CA VAL A 344 28.06 3.19 -18.35
C VAL A 344 28.88 2.58 -19.47
N SER A 345 29.46 1.41 -19.21
CA SER A 345 30.22 0.62 -20.18
C SER A 345 30.15 -0.87 -19.84
N GLY A 346 30.67 -1.72 -20.73
CA GLY A 346 30.77 -3.17 -20.50
C GLY A 346 31.68 -3.59 -19.34
N SER A 347 32.30 -2.66 -18.61
CA SER A 347 33.11 -2.95 -17.42
C SER A 347 32.80 -2.02 -16.23
N GLN A 348 31.88 -1.07 -16.39
CA GLN A 348 31.60 -0.05 -15.38
C GLN A 348 30.12 0.28 -15.28
N ALA A 349 29.63 0.38 -14.05
CA ALA A 349 28.30 0.89 -13.73
C ALA A 349 28.38 1.89 -12.59
N LEU A 350 27.43 2.82 -12.53
CA LEU A 350 27.38 3.88 -11.53
C LEU A 350 26.18 3.67 -10.62
N ALA A 351 26.44 3.43 -9.34
CA ALA A 351 25.41 3.34 -8.30
C ALA A 351 25.18 4.70 -7.65
N VAL A 352 23.93 5.14 -7.55
CA VAL A 352 23.58 6.49 -7.09
C VAL A 352 22.52 6.45 -5.98
N GLY A 353 22.80 7.15 -4.88
CA GLY A 353 21.86 7.44 -3.80
C GLY A 353 21.30 6.19 -3.11
N GLY A 354 20.03 6.24 -2.73
CA GLY A 354 19.40 5.22 -1.91
C GLY A 354 19.57 5.51 -0.42
N ARG A 355 19.10 4.58 0.42
CA ARG A 355 19.06 4.78 1.87
C ARG A 355 19.40 3.53 2.67
N MET A 356 19.76 3.77 3.93
CA MET A 356 19.72 2.76 4.99
C MET A 356 18.38 2.87 5.72
N SER A 357 18.11 3.95 6.44
CA SER A 357 16.80 4.25 7.05
C SER A 357 16.12 5.41 6.33
N PRO A 358 14.81 5.67 6.54
CA PRO A 358 14.15 6.86 5.98
C PRO A 358 14.83 8.18 6.37
N THR A 359 15.58 8.19 7.48
CA THR A 359 16.38 9.33 7.96
C THR A 359 17.85 9.31 7.52
N ASN A 360 18.33 8.21 6.94
CA ASN A 360 19.73 8.02 6.55
C ASN A 360 19.83 7.69 5.06
N ALA A 361 19.96 8.74 4.25
CA ALA A 361 19.91 8.70 2.79
C ALA A 361 21.18 9.19 2.09
N ASP A 362 22.21 9.53 2.86
CA ASP A 362 23.45 10.10 2.31
C ASP A 362 24.44 8.98 1.93
N LEU A 363 24.07 8.19 0.93
CA LEU A 363 24.87 7.06 0.46
C LEU A 363 25.72 7.38 -0.79
N GLY A 364 25.64 8.61 -1.29
CA GLY A 364 26.48 9.13 -2.37
C GLY A 364 26.46 8.32 -3.66
N ILE A 365 27.56 8.43 -4.41
CA ILE A 365 27.80 7.72 -5.68
C ILE A 365 28.94 6.72 -5.51
N LEU A 366 28.82 5.54 -6.12
CA LEU A 366 29.88 4.54 -6.19
C LEU A 366 30.03 4.01 -7.63
N TRP A 367 31.27 3.96 -8.13
CA TRP A 367 31.60 3.19 -9.31
C TRP A 367 31.69 1.71 -8.95
N LEU A 368 31.00 0.89 -9.74
CA LEU A 368 31.07 -0.57 -9.73
C LEU A 368 31.88 -0.99 -10.95
N ARG A 369 33.09 -1.51 -10.74
CA ARG A 369 33.93 -2.02 -11.83
C ARG A 369 33.95 -3.54 -11.83
N PHE A 370 33.76 -4.12 -13.00
CA PHE A 370 33.69 -5.57 -13.20
C PHE A 370 34.59 -6.01 -14.36
N PRO A 371 34.98 -7.30 -14.41
CA PRO A 371 35.88 -7.81 -15.44
C PRO A 371 35.34 -7.62 -16.87
N GLU A 372 36.24 -7.34 -17.83
CA GLU A 372 35.88 -7.18 -19.24
C GLU A 372 35.35 -8.48 -19.88
N SER A 373 35.85 -9.64 -19.45
CA SER A 373 35.29 -10.95 -19.82
C SER A 373 34.43 -11.50 -18.68
N MET A 374 33.20 -11.90 -19.02
CA MET A 374 32.29 -12.60 -18.12
C MET A 374 31.52 -13.65 -18.91
N THR A 375 32.16 -14.80 -19.11
CA THR A 375 31.61 -15.95 -19.83
C THR A 375 31.06 -17.00 -18.86
N ALA A 376 30.19 -17.88 -19.36
CA ALA A 376 29.71 -19.04 -18.61
C ALA A 376 30.83 -19.99 -18.16
N SER A 377 32.02 -19.88 -18.77
CA SER A 377 33.24 -20.64 -18.47
C SER A 377 34.07 -20.08 -17.31
N ASP A 378 33.85 -18.81 -16.93
CA ASP A 378 34.60 -18.12 -15.86
C ASP A 378 34.20 -18.65 -14.46
N PRO A 379 35.06 -18.50 -13.43
CA PRO A 379 34.79 -19.00 -12.07
C PRO A 379 33.44 -18.55 -11.50
N ASP A 380 32.90 -19.33 -10.56
CA ASP A 380 31.59 -19.13 -9.90
C ASP A 380 31.46 -17.81 -9.11
N CYS A 381 32.55 -17.05 -9.00
CA CYS A 381 32.64 -15.82 -8.25
C CYS A 381 33.18 -14.69 -9.13
N VAL A 382 32.41 -13.60 -9.21
CA VAL A 382 32.82 -12.37 -9.87
C VAL A 382 33.45 -11.44 -8.84
N VAL A 383 34.57 -10.80 -9.17
CA VAL A 383 35.15 -9.73 -8.34
C VAL A 383 34.61 -8.38 -8.83
N VAL A 384 34.03 -7.59 -7.92
CA VAL A 384 33.61 -6.21 -8.19
C VAL A 384 34.43 -5.26 -7.33
N GLU A 385 35.08 -4.29 -7.97
CA GLU A 385 35.77 -3.20 -7.30
C GLU A 385 34.79 -2.05 -7.03
N LEU A 386 34.76 -1.59 -5.78
CA LEU A 386 33.99 -0.42 -5.35
C LEU A 386 34.90 0.81 -5.28
N VAL A 387 34.64 1.78 -6.14
CA VAL A 387 35.44 3.02 -6.22
C VAL A 387 34.55 4.21 -5.91
N SER A 388 34.82 4.87 -4.78
CA SER A 388 34.26 6.18 -4.47
C SER A 388 34.88 7.21 -5.43
N PRO A 389 34.08 7.87 -6.27
CA PRO A 389 34.60 8.94 -7.10
C PRO A 389 34.95 10.16 -6.24
N GLN A 390 35.75 11.07 -6.79
CA GLN A 390 35.87 12.41 -6.22
C GLN A 390 34.48 13.06 -6.17
N PRO A 391 34.14 13.85 -5.13
CA PRO A 391 32.86 14.53 -5.07
C PRO A 391 32.62 15.34 -6.34
N ALA A 392 31.55 15.04 -7.07
CA ALA A 392 31.17 15.85 -8.22
C ALA A 392 30.77 17.25 -7.71
N GLU A 393 31.46 18.29 -8.17
CA GLU A 393 31.15 19.66 -7.78
C GLU A 393 29.68 19.99 -8.04
N GLY A 394 28.99 20.52 -7.03
CA GLY A 394 27.59 20.95 -7.12
C GLY A 394 26.53 19.84 -7.00
N LEU A 395 26.92 18.60 -6.68
CA LEU A 395 26.02 17.45 -6.64
C LEU A 395 25.82 16.92 -5.20
N ALA A 396 24.78 17.38 -4.50
CA ALA A 396 24.35 16.84 -3.22
C ALA A 396 23.21 15.81 -3.44
N LEU A 397 23.49 14.52 -3.26
CA LEU A 397 22.59 13.41 -3.62
C LEU A 397 22.12 12.58 -2.43
N SER A 398 21.66 13.25 -1.37
CA SER A 398 20.89 12.56 -0.32
C SER A 398 19.47 12.31 -0.83
N ARG A 399 19.31 11.30 -1.70
CA ARG A 399 18.02 10.93 -2.29
C ARG A 399 17.83 9.43 -2.55
N TRP A 400 16.60 8.95 -2.43
CA TRP A 400 16.20 7.58 -2.74
C TRP A 400 14.88 7.56 -3.51
N ARG A 401 14.52 6.40 -4.11
CA ARG A 401 13.33 6.25 -4.96
C ARG A 401 13.29 7.24 -6.15
N HIS A 402 14.46 7.72 -6.56
CA HIS A 402 14.69 8.51 -7.77
C HIS A 402 15.02 7.58 -8.93
N THR A 403 15.05 8.10 -10.16
CA THR A 403 15.60 7.37 -11.30
C THR A 403 16.91 7.99 -11.77
N THR A 404 17.75 7.15 -12.37
CA THR A 404 18.89 7.60 -13.17
C THR A 404 18.83 6.96 -14.54
N THR A 405 19.19 7.71 -15.58
CA THR A 405 19.04 7.28 -16.98
C THR A 405 20.15 7.89 -17.82
N GLU A 406 20.78 7.10 -18.69
CA GLU A 406 21.75 7.63 -19.66
C GLU A 406 21.00 8.47 -20.71
N VAL A 407 21.45 9.70 -20.92
CA VAL A 407 20.96 10.60 -21.97
C VAL A 407 22.14 11.17 -22.76
N MET A 408 21.87 11.60 -23.99
CA MET A 408 22.86 12.14 -24.91
C MET A 408 22.54 13.59 -25.25
N CYS A 409 23.53 14.46 -25.14
CA CYS A 409 23.44 15.86 -25.55
C CYS A 409 24.72 16.27 -26.26
N GLN A 410 24.62 16.82 -27.47
CA GLN A 410 25.76 17.27 -28.27
C GLN A 410 26.87 16.22 -28.45
N GLY A 411 26.47 14.94 -28.59
CA GLY A 411 27.40 13.81 -28.75
C GLY A 411 28.08 13.35 -27.46
N GLN A 412 27.78 13.97 -26.32
CA GLN A 412 28.30 13.59 -25.01
C GLN A 412 27.24 12.84 -24.19
N LYS A 413 27.73 11.94 -23.32
CA LYS A 413 26.89 11.12 -22.43
C LYS A 413 26.75 11.74 -21.05
N TYR A 414 25.52 11.78 -20.57
CA TYR A 414 25.16 12.29 -19.25
C TYR A 414 24.33 11.27 -18.50
N LEU A 415 24.51 11.20 -17.19
CA LEU A 415 23.55 10.58 -16.31
C LEU A 415 22.51 11.64 -15.91
N PHE A 416 21.29 11.45 -16.39
CA PHE A 416 20.14 12.24 -15.97
C PHE A 416 19.58 11.66 -14.67
N ILE A 417 19.46 12.49 -13.63
CA ILE A 417 18.92 12.15 -12.32
C ILE A 417 17.63 12.94 -12.12
N TYR A 418 16.53 12.30 -11.77
CA TYR A 418 15.24 12.99 -11.60
C TYR A 418 14.45 12.49 -10.39
N GLY A 419 13.86 13.45 -9.68
CA GLY A 419 12.91 13.22 -8.60
C GLY A 419 13.48 12.42 -7.42
N GLY A 420 12.61 11.63 -6.79
CA GLY A 420 12.88 10.86 -5.58
C GLY A 420 12.43 11.56 -4.30
N ARG A 421 13.04 11.16 -3.19
CA ARG A 421 12.76 11.68 -1.85
C ARG A 421 14.06 11.98 -1.13
N SER A 422 14.02 12.91 -0.18
CA SER A 422 15.09 13.14 0.79
C SER A 422 14.52 13.10 2.22
N ALA A 423 15.41 13.15 3.23
CA ALA A 423 14.98 13.19 4.64
C ALA A 423 14.23 14.49 4.97
N VAL A 424 14.40 15.54 4.17
CA VAL A 424 13.82 16.88 4.39
C VAL A 424 12.63 17.12 3.47
N GLN A 425 12.67 16.61 2.24
CA GLN A 425 11.66 16.83 1.22
C GLN A 425 11.03 15.49 0.80
N PRO A 426 9.73 15.27 1.08
CA PRO A 426 9.08 13.99 0.83
C PRO A 426 8.94 13.66 -0.65
N VAL A 427 8.91 14.68 -1.52
CA VAL A 427 8.82 14.52 -2.98
C VAL A 427 9.70 15.56 -3.66
N LEU A 428 10.67 15.09 -4.44
CA LEU A 428 11.60 15.90 -5.23
C LEU A 428 11.10 16.01 -6.68
N GLY A 429 11.29 17.18 -7.30
CA GLY A 429 11.01 17.43 -8.72
C GLY A 429 12.17 18.08 -9.47
N ASP A 430 13.31 18.18 -8.82
CA ASP A 430 14.55 18.66 -9.41
C ASP A 430 15.22 17.60 -10.29
N TRP A 431 16.15 18.04 -11.13
CA TRP A 431 16.97 17.17 -11.95
C TRP A 431 18.41 17.64 -12.08
N TYR A 432 19.28 16.70 -12.44
CA TYR A 432 20.71 16.94 -12.63
C TYR A 432 21.23 16.19 -13.86
N PHE A 433 22.23 16.78 -14.51
CA PHE A 433 23.00 16.13 -15.58
C PHE A 433 24.43 15.96 -15.10
N LEU A 434 24.83 14.72 -14.81
CA LEU A 434 26.21 14.39 -14.47
C LEU A 434 26.94 13.95 -15.74
N HIS A 435 27.95 14.71 -16.17
CA HIS A 435 28.78 14.33 -17.30
C HIS A 435 29.56 13.06 -16.96
N LEU A 436 29.39 11.98 -17.74
CA LEU A 436 29.89 10.66 -17.36
C LEU A 436 31.42 10.53 -17.46
N GLU A 437 32.06 11.24 -18.39
CA GLU A 437 33.53 11.21 -18.54
C GLU A 437 34.26 12.15 -17.58
N GLU A 438 33.90 13.44 -17.57
CA GLU A 438 34.49 14.46 -16.68
C GLU A 438 34.03 14.36 -15.22
N PHE A 439 32.98 13.58 -14.95
CA PHE A 439 32.39 13.41 -13.62
C PHE A 439 32.01 14.73 -12.92
N SER A 440 31.43 15.67 -13.68
CA SER A 440 31.02 16.99 -13.20
C SER A 440 29.54 17.27 -13.48
N CYS A 441 28.86 17.97 -12.59
CA CYS A 441 27.48 18.37 -12.83
C CYS A 441 27.44 19.51 -13.85
N ARG A 442 26.67 19.34 -14.93
CA ARG A 442 26.50 20.33 -15.99
C ARG A 442 25.09 20.92 -15.95
N ARG A 443 24.99 22.21 -16.26
CA ARG A 443 23.71 22.88 -16.49
C ARG A 443 23.39 22.79 -17.97
N ILE A 444 22.44 21.94 -18.32
CA ILE A 444 21.95 21.80 -19.70
C ILE A 444 20.58 22.49 -19.79
N PRO A 445 20.33 23.33 -20.81
CA PRO A 445 19.02 23.93 -21.02
C PRO A 445 17.92 22.87 -21.17
N VAL A 446 16.83 23.02 -20.41
CA VAL A 446 15.63 22.18 -20.52
C VAL A 446 14.41 23.08 -20.71
N GLY A 447 13.74 22.95 -21.85
CA GLY A 447 12.50 23.65 -22.15
C GLY A 447 11.25 22.80 -21.92
N GLY A 448 10.07 23.36 -22.21
CA GLY A 448 8.79 22.65 -22.12
C GLY A 448 8.13 22.70 -20.73
N PRO A 449 6.95 22.08 -20.58
CA PRO A 449 6.21 22.05 -19.32
C PRO A 449 6.98 21.22 -18.28
N VAL A 450 7.39 21.88 -17.19
CA VAL A 450 8.13 21.23 -16.11
C VAL A 450 7.23 20.19 -15.43
N PRO A 451 7.66 18.92 -15.31
CA PRO A 451 6.86 17.89 -14.68
C PRO A 451 6.79 18.08 -13.17
N GLU A 452 5.67 17.67 -12.57
CA GLU A 452 5.52 17.65 -11.12
C GLU A 452 6.55 16.73 -10.44
N GLY A 453 6.91 17.07 -9.20
CA GLY A 453 7.80 16.23 -8.40
C GLY A 453 7.19 14.86 -8.12
N ARG A 454 8.03 13.83 -8.12
CA ARG A 454 7.60 12.45 -7.95
C ARG A 454 8.71 11.55 -7.43
N HIS A 455 8.32 10.45 -6.79
CA HIS A 455 9.22 9.36 -6.43
C HIS A 455 8.63 8.00 -6.79
N SER A 456 9.43 6.95 -6.71
CA SER A 456 9.03 5.58 -7.06
C SER A 456 8.46 5.49 -8.49
N HIS A 457 8.83 6.42 -9.37
CA HIS A 457 8.58 6.32 -10.80
C HIS A 457 9.64 5.41 -11.42
N SER A 458 9.38 4.97 -12.64
CA SER A 458 10.37 4.26 -13.44
C SER A 458 10.88 5.16 -14.56
N ALA A 459 12.09 4.91 -15.03
CA ALA A 459 12.64 5.59 -16.19
C ALA A 459 13.55 4.68 -17.01
N CYS A 460 13.62 4.96 -18.31
CA CYS A 460 14.47 4.23 -19.25
C CYS A 460 14.92 5.15 -20.39
N SER A 461 16.07 4.83 -20.99
CA SER A 461 16.60 5.60 -22.12
C SER A 461 15.81 5.32 -23.38
N TRP A 462 15.49 6.36 -24.14
CA TRP A 462 14.84 6.23 -25.45
C TRP A 462 15.19 7.41 -26.35
N ASP A 463 15.55 7.12 -27.61
CA ASP A 463 15.89 8.12 -28.63
C ASP A 463 16.86 9.22 -28.13
N GLY A 464 17.91 8.81 -27.40
CA GLY A 464 18.91 9.70 -26.80
C GLY A 464 18.44 10.49 -25.56
N GLY A 465 17.16 10.40 -25.19
CA GLY A 465 16.56 11.04 -24.03
C GLY A 465 16.15 10.04 -22.93
N ALA A 466 15.25 10.49 -22.06
CA ALA A 466 14.72 9.69 -20.95
C ALA A 466 13.19 9.67 -20.96
N LEU A 467 12.60 8.48 -20.92
CA LEU A 467 11.18 8.29 -20.62
C LEU A 467 11.00 8.09 -19.13
N ILE A 468 10.03 8.77 -18.54
CA ILE A 468 9.63 8.66 -17.13
C ILE A 468 8.15 8.31 -17.08
N ALA A 469 7.81 7.26 -16.34
CA ALA A 469 6.44 6.78 -16.23
C ALA A 469 5.99 6.64 -14.77
N GLY A 470 4.76 7.11 -14.51
CA GLY A 470 4.07 6.99 -13.23
C GLY A 470 4.82 7.60 -12.04
N GLY A 471 4.77 6.92 -10.90
CA GLY A 471 5.32 7.38 -9.62
C GLY A 471 4.24 7.93 -8.68
N LEU A 472 4.66 8.30 -7.47
CA LEU A 472 3.83 9.00 -6.48
C LEU A 472 4.16 10.48 -6.48
N GLY A 473 3.12 11.32 -6.66
CA GLY A 473 3.21 12.77 -6.55
C GLY A 473 3.16 13.27 -5.11
N ALA A 474 3.22 14.59 -4.93
CA ALA A 474 3.20 15.25 -3.61
C ALA A 474 1.92 14.95 -2.79
N ALA A 475 0.79 14.74 -3.47
CA ALA A 475 -0.48 14.37 -2.83
C ALA A 475 -0.56 12.89 -2.40
N GLY A 476 0.51 12.10 -2.59
CA GLY A 476 0.52 10.67 -2.30
C GLY A 476 -0.31 9.83 -3.27
N GLN A 477 -0.73 10.41 -4.41
CA GLN A 477 -1.51 9.72 -5.43
C GLN A 477 -0.58 9.16 -6.52
N PRO A 478 -0.82 7.92 -7.01
CA PRO A 478 -0.10 7.41 -8.17
C PRO A 478 -0.43 8.22 -9.42
N LEU A 479 0.56 8.35 -10.29
CA LEU A 479 0.47 9.10 -11.53
C LEU A 479 0.32 8.15 -12.72
N ASN A 480 -0.40 8.60 -13.75
CA ASN A 480 -0.54 7.92 -15.05
C ASN A 480 0.08 8.73 -16.21
N SER A 481 1.03 9.60 -15.91
CA SER A 481 1.73 10.37 -16.94
C SER A 481 2.93 9.59 -17.48
N VAL A 482 3.13 9.60 -18.80
CA VAL A 482 4.42 9.31 -19.43
C VAL A 482 5.04 10.64 -19.90
N LEU A 483 6.29 10.88 -19.51
CA LEU A 483 7.03 12.08 -19.82
C LEU A 483 8.28 11.69 -20.60
N PHE A 484 8.55 12.39 -21.70
CA PHE A 484 9.76 12.25 -22.48
C PHE A 484 10.63 13.50 -22.32
N LEU A 485 11.83 13.32 -21.79
CA LEU A 485 12.89 14.32 -21.87
C LEU A 485 13.57 14.19 -23.24
N ARG A 486 13.02 14.88 -24.23
CA ARG A 486 13.43 14.78 -25.63
C ARG A 486 14.74 15.54 -25.87
N PRO A 487 15.75 14.95 -26.52
CA PRO A 487 16.94 15.69 -26.93
C PRO A 487 16.63 16.74 -27.99
N THR A 488 17.34 17.85 -27.93
CA THR A 488 17.32 18.95 -28.91
C THR A 488 18.74 19.28 -29.34
N GLY A 489 18.93 20.21 -30.28
CA GLY A 489 20.27 20.57 -30.76
C GLY A 489 21.23 21.10 -29.68
N SER A 490 20.72 21.68 -28.58
CA SER A 490 21.52 22.31 -27.54
C SER A 490 21.14 21.94 -26.11
N GLY A 491 20.25 20.98 -25.92
CA GLY A 491 19.74 20.60 -24.60
C GLY A 491 18.56 19.64 -24.70
N PHE A 492 17.56 19.81 -23.85
CA PHE A 492 16.38 18.93 -23.83
C PHE A 492 15.06 19.72 -23.81
N GLN A 493 13.96 19.03 -24.09
CA GLN A 493 12.61 19.56 -23.95
C GLN A 493 11.71 18.51 -23.31
N TRP A 494 10.99 18.92 -22.26
CA TRP A 494 9.92 18.12 -21.69
C TRP A 494 8.75 17.99 -22.67
N GLN A 495 8.29 16.77 -22.87
CA GLN A 495 7.14 16.44 -23.71
C GLN A 495 6.30 15.38 -23.01
N GLY A 496 4.98 15.60 -22.89
CA GLY A 496 4.06 14.56 -22.46
C GLY A 496 3.81 13.55 -23.59
N VAL A 497 3.75 12.26 -23.26
CA VAL A 497 3.28 11.22 -24.17
C VAL A 497 1.85 10.90 -23.76
N GLU A 498 0.90 11.35 -24.57
CA GLU A 498 -0.52 11.05 -24.35
C GLU A 498 -0.78 9.56 -24.60
N THR A 499 -1.54 8.95 -23.69
CA THR A 499 -1.89 7.53 -23.79
C THR A 499 -3.38 7.37 -24.01
N HIS A 500 -3.77 6.45 -24.89
CA HIS A 500 -5.17 6.16 -25.17
C HIS A 500 -5.44 4.64 -25.22
N PRO A 501 -6.33 4.12 -24.35
CA PRO A 501 -6.85 4.81 -23.16
C PRO A 501 -5.69 5.21 -22.20
N PRO A 502 -5.92 6.16 -21.28
CA PRO A 502 -4.95 6.43 -20.22
C PRO A 502 -4.62 5.15 -19.45
N PHE A 503 -3.34 4.87 -19.25
CA PHE A 503 -2.97 3.69 -18.46
C PHE A 503 -3.30 3.87 -16.98
N ILE A 504 -3.44 2.76 -16.26
CA ILE A 504 -3.78 2.77 -14.83
C ILE A 504 -2.66 3.42 -14.00
N PRO A 505 -2.95 4.49 -13.22
CA PRO A 505 -1.97 5.16 -12.38
C PRO A 505 -1.23 4.20 -11.45
N ARG A 506 0.11 4.29 -11.41
CA ARG A 506 0.93 3.36 -10.62
C ARG A 506 2.30 3.90 -10.24
N TYR A 507 2.90 3.28 -9.23
CA TYR A 507 4.27 3.53 -8.79
C TYR A 507 4.98 2.23 -8.41
N SER A 508 6.29 2.28 -8.19
CA SER A 508 7.15 1.14 -7.87
C SER A 508 7.11 0.00 -8.88
N HIS A 509 6.77 0.32 -10.14
CA HIS A 509 6.87 -0.57 -11.29
C HIS A 509 8.25 -0.43 -11.95
N THR A 510 8.55 -1.31 -12.90
CA THR A 510 9.72 -1.17 -13.78
C THR A 510 9.29 -0.77 -15.19
N ALA A 511 10.15 -0.05 -15.92
CA ALA A 511 9.91 0.36 -17.30
C ALA A 511 11.03 -0.10 -18.21
N HIS A 512 10.65 -0.59 -19.40
CA HIS A 512 11.57 -1.08 -20.42
C HIS A 512 11.09 -0.68 -21.80
N VAL A 513 12.00 -0.22 -22.67
CA VAL A 513 11.66 0.03 -24.08
C VAL A 513 12.15 -1.11 -24.96
N HIS A 514 11.27 -1.60 -25.81
CA HIS A 514 11.58 -2.60 -26.83
C HIS A 514 10.77 -2.32 -28.10
N ASP A 515 11.44 -2.25 -29.24
CA ASP A 515 10.84 -2.04 -30.57
C ASP A 515 9.80 -0.90 -30.62
N GLY A 516 10.18 0.26 -30.06
CA GLY A 516 9.33 1.46 -30.03
C GLY A 516 8.14 1.38 -29.07
N LYS A 517 8.08 0.36 -28.21
CA LYS A 517 7.05 0.20 -27.19
C LYS A 517 7.65 0.30 -25.80
N LEU A 518 6.95 0.99 -24.91
CA LEU A 518 7.24 1.09 -23.48
C LEU A 518 6.43 0.02 -22.74
N LEU A 519 7.12 -0.84 -22.01
CA LEU A 519 6.54 -1.87 -21.15
C LEU A 519 6.65 -1.42 -19.70
N LEU A 520 5.53 -1.30 -19.01
CA LEU A 520 5.44 -1.07 -17.57
C LEU A 520 5.08 -2.39 -16.89
N VAL A 521 5.92 -2.87 -15.99
CA VAL A 521 5.75 -4.19 -15.35
C VAL A 521 5.58 -4.04 -13.84
N GLY A 522 4.50 -4.61 -13.31
CA GLY A 522 4.16 -4.57 -11.89
C GLY A 522 3.81 -3.17 -11.38
N GLY A 523 4.08 -2.95 -10.08
CA GLY A 523 3.81 -1.71 -9.35
C GLY A 523 2.68 -1.83 -8.34
N VAL A 524 2.32 -0.68 -7.77
CA VAL A 524 1.18 -0.51 -6.86
C VAL A 524 0.25 0.57 -7.40
N TRP A 525 -1.04 0.33 -7.27
CA TRP A 525 -2.19 1.13 -7.70
C TRP A 525 -3.17 1.19 -6.52
N LEU A 526 -3.97 2.26 -6.45
CA LEU A 526 -4.93 2.43 -5.35
C LEU A 526 -6.29 1.78 -5.65
N HIS A 527 -6.75 1.91 -6.90
CA HIS A 527 -8.08 1.49 -7.34
C HIS A 527 -7.92 0.61 -8.58
N SER A 528 -8.26 -0.68 -8.50
CA SER A 528 -8.28 -1.53 -9.69
C SER A 528 -9.01 -2.85 -9.44
N GLU A 529 -10.17 -3.03 -10.08
CA GLU A 529 -10.86 -4.32 -10.18
C GLU A 529 -10.17 -5.30 -11.15
N SER A 530 -9.18 -4.85 -11.93
CA SER A 530 -8.35 -5.72 -12.77
C SER A 530 -6.93 -5.20 -12.87
N VAL A 531 -6.05 -5.76 -12.04
CA VAL A 531 -4.65 -5.35 -11.97
C VAL A 531 -3.88 -5.90 -13.17
N PRO A 532 -3.36 -5.06 -14.08
CA PRO A 532 -2.53 -5.55 -15.16
C PRO A 532 -1.14 -5.87 -14.62
N GLY A 533 -0.65 -7.06 -14.95
CA GLY A 533 0.75 -7.41 -14.67
C GLY A 533 1.71 -6.61 -15.55
N VAL A 534 1.30 -6.29 -16.79
CA VAL A 534 2.07 -5.51 -17.76
C VAL A 534 1.19 -4.54 -18.53
N THR A 535 1.62 -3.30 -18.67
CA THR A 535 1.03 -2.34 -19.62
C THR A 535 2.02 -2.10 -20.76
N VAL A 536 1.55 -2.19 -22.00
CA VAL A 536 2.35 -1.91 -23.20
C VAL A 536 1.83 -0.63 -23.85
N ILE A 537 2.71 0.34 -24.07
CA ILE A 537 2.40 1.63 -24.68
C ILE A 537 3.23 1.77 -25.96
N ASP A 538 2.58 1.92 -27.10
CA ASP A 538 3.26 2.23 -28.35
C ASP A 538 3.68 3.71 -28.32
N LEU A 539 4.99 3.99 -28.38
CA LEU A 539 5.51 5.36 -28.19
C LEU A 539 5.27 6.28 -29.39
N THR A 540 4.88 5.73 -30.53
CA THR A 540 4.57 6.52 -31.74
C THR A 540 3.11 6.94 -31.74
N THR A 541 2.23 6.01 -31.42
CA THR A 541 0.78 6.24 -31.45
C THR A 541 0.23 6.72 -30.12
N GLY A 542 0.81 6.29 -28.98
CA GLY A 542 0.23 6.47 -27.66
C GLY A 542 -0.77 5.38 -27.28
N PHE A 543 -1.01 4.39 -28.14
CA PHE A 543 -1.96 3.33 -27.86
C PHE A 543 -1.48 2.45 -26.70
N SER A 544 -2.34 2.26 -25.70
CA SER A 544 -2.02 1.50 -24.49
C SER A 544 -2.87 0.23 -24.37
N LEU A 545 -2.24 -0.89 -24.02
CA LEU A 545 -2.89 -2.16 -23.75
C LEU A 545 -2.38 -2.79 -22.45
N ASP A 546 -3.30 -3.35 -21.70
CA ASP A 546 -3.06 -4.03 -20.43
C ASP A 546 -3.06 -5.55 -20.59
N TYR A 547 -2.12 -6.23 -19.94
CA TYR A 547 -1.95 -7.67 -19.97
C TYR A 547 -1.82 -8.23 -18.55
N GLN A 548 -2.39 -9.39 -18.31
CA GLN A 548 -2.13 -10.15 -17.08
C GLN A 548 -0.85 -10.96 -17.21
N ILE A 549 -0.16 -11.20 -16.09
CA ILE A 549 0.94 -12.17 -16.04
C ILE A 549 0.34 -13.52 -15.63
N ASP A 550 0.43 -14.52 -16.52
CA ASP A 550 0.02 -15.87 -16.18
C ASP A 550 1.07 -16.51 -15.27
N THR A 551 0.71 -16.68 -14.00
CA THR A 551 1.52 -17.31 -12.97
C THR A 551 1.07 -18.74 -12.65
N VAL A 552 0.16 -19.34 -13.42
CA VAL A 552 -0.38 -20.69 -13.15
C VAL A 552 0.71 -21.77 -13.22
N SER A 553 1.78 -21.55 -14.00
CA SER A 553 2.99 -22.39 -14.01
C SER A 553 3.99 -22.09 -12.87
N ALA A 554 3.80 -20.98 -12.16
CA ALA A 554 4.64 -20.53 -11.06
C ALA A 554 4.08 -20.99 -9.70
N LYS A 555 3.95 -22.30 -9.49
CA LYS A 555 3.61 -22.86 -8.17
C LYS A 555 4.75 -22.55 -7.19
N THR A 556 4.63 -21.46 -6.43
CA THR A 556 5.45 -21.24 -5.24
C THR A 556 4.68 -21.69 -4.00
N THR A 557 5.37 -22.43 -3.14
CA THR A 557 4.89 -22.76 -1.79
C THR A 557 4.64 -21.46 -1.02
N PRO A 558 3.49 -21.30 -0.34
CA PRO A 558 3.26 -20.13 0.52
C PRO A 558 4.25 -20.13 1.69
N PHE A 559 4.90 -18.99 1.94
CA PHE A 559 5.83 -18.84 3.07
C PHE A 559 5.19 -18.17 4.28
N PRO A 560 5.48 -18.67 5.49
CA PRO A 560 4.99 -18.09 6.73
C PRO A 560 5.86 -16.89 7.14
N GLY A 561 5.38 -15.68 6.87
CA GLY A 561 5.90 -14.45 7.49
C GLY A 561 6.64 -13.53 6.52
N GLY A 562 6.16 -12.29 6.42
CA GLY A 562 6.80 -11.20 5.69
C GLY A 562 6.08 -10.85 4.40
N ILE A 563 5.58 -9.62 4.34
CA ILE A 563 5.08 -8.98 3.13
C ILE A 563 6.30 -8.80 2.21
N CYS A 564 6.31 -9.48 1.07
CA CYS A 564 7.13 -9.09 -0.08
C CYS A 564 6.15 -8.75 -1.18
N VAL A 565 5.93 -7.45 -1.39
CA VAL A 565 5.23 -6.95 -2.57
C VAL A 565 6.14 -7.25 -3.78
N PRO A 566 5.61 -7.89 -4.85
CA PRO A 566 6.40 -8.19 -6.04
C PRO A 566 6.90 -6.95 -6.78
#